data_AF-R1EKQ0-F1
#
_entry.id   AF-R1EKQ0-F1
#
_cell.length_a   1.000
_cell.length_b   1.000
_cell.length_c   1.000
_cell.angle_alpha   90.00
_cell.angle_beta   90.00
_cell.angle_gamma   90.00
#
_symmetry.space_group_name_H-M   'P 1'
#
loop_
_entity.id
_entity.type
_entity.pdbx_description
1 polymer ?
#
loop_
_entity_poly.entity_id
_entity_poly.type
_entity_poly.pdbx_seq_one_letter_code
_entity_poly.pdbx_strand_id
1 'polypeptide(L)'
;MRGSSSRPLWCERSRRTVPLQEQLARVCGGVNARWLERRRGRLTASHFAAALGFHGKASAHRLTRKLGAGASADVQQSDPGVDWGQRHEASGLATYLSSYLSAACPSAEAHETGFWPFEVSHPSGARASVGATPDAIVRGAEQVWPGGLVVEVKCPFRGGQPAPHVKVLPRMMPQLQGQLLATGAATLHLVSWSPYGSTVFRVTADLDYQREMGEALALVARQATGDGEELGRLSRAVRERSVVLAKRSERVALIPPSECVSVYDGPCARDIDRRDGNDPLHQRARSESDPPSAF
;
A
#
# COMPACT_ATOMS: atom_id res chain seq x y z
N MET A 1 22.15 1.63 41.98
CA MET A 1 21.45 2.23 40.83
C MET A 1 21.09 1.11 39.86
N ARG A 2 19.85 0.63 39.85
CA ARG A 2 19.40 -0.42 38.91
C ARG A 2 18.73 0.26 37.72
N GLY A 3 19.24 -0.02 36.54
CA GLY A 3 18.75 0.53 35.28
C GLY A 3 17.29 0.14 35.03
N SER A 4 16.45 1.15 34.86
CA SER A 4 15.08 1.01 34.39
C SER A 4 15.10 0.56 32.93
N SER A 5 14.91 -0.74 32.70
CA SER A 5 14.53 -1.30 31.40
C SER A 5 13.14 -0.78 31.05
N SER A 6 13.06 0.26 30.22
CA SER A 6 11.82 0.74 29.62
C SER A 6 11.21 -0.35 28.76
N ARG A 7 10.17 -1.03 29.28
CA ARG A 7 9.32 -1.94 28.49
C ARG A 7 8.64 -1.13 27.38
N PRO A 8 8.50 -1.66 26.16
CA PRO A 8 7.70 -1.00 25.12
C PRO A 8 6.29 -0.76 25.65
N LEU A 9 5.69 0.39 25.30
CA LEU A 9 4.30 0.71 25.57
C LEU A 9 3.41 -0.19 24.69
N TRP A 10 3.17 -1.41 25.14
CA TRP A 10 2.11 -2.26 24.59
C TRP A 10 0.78 -1.64 25.01
N CYS A 11 -0.20 -1.60 24.10
CA CYS A 11 -1.56 -1.26 24.48
C CYS A 11 -1.95 -2.13 25.68
N GLU A 12 -2.50 -1.54 26.74
CA GLU A 12 -2.98 -2.31 27.89
C GLU A 12 -3.79 -3.50 27.36
N ARG A 13 -3.56 -4.69 27.92
CA ARG A 13 -4.29 -5.92 27.55
C ARG A 13 -5.79 -5.69 27.81
N SER A 14 -6.45 -5.03 26.87
CA SER A 14 -7.89 -5.08 26.69
C SER A 14 -8.26 -6.54 26.72
N ARG A 15 -9.22 -6.90 27.57
CA ARG A 15 -9.76 -8.28 27.62
C ARG A 15 -10.51 -8.66 26.34
N ARG A 16 -10.63 -7.72 25.39
CA ARG A 16 -11.33 -7.90 24.12
C ARG A 16 -10.30 -7.93 22.99
N THR A 17 -9.99 -9.13 22.53
CA THR A 17 -9.33 -9.40 21.24
C THR A 17 -10.40 -9.46 20.16
N VAL A 18 -10.18 -8.80 19.02
CA VAL A 18 -11.11 -8.88 17.89
C VAL A 18 -10.70 -10.05 16.99
N PRO A 19 -11.57 -11.06 16.77
CA PRO A 19 -11.26 -12.22 15.94
C PRO A 19 -10.82 -11.83 14.52
N LEU A 20 -9.85 -12.55 13.96
CA LEU A 20 -9.29 -12.27 12.63
C LEU A 20 -10.38 -12.25 11.54
N GLN A 21 -11.33 -13.17 11.58
CA GLN A 21 -12.42 -13.24 10.61
C GLN A 21 -13.31 -11.98 10.65
N GLU A 22 -13.54 -11.43 11.84
CA GLU A 22 -14.30 -10.20 12.01
C GLU A 22 -13.52 -8.99 11.50
N GLN A 23 -12.20 -8.95 11.74
CA GLN A 23 -11.34 -7.90 11.17
C GLN A 23 -11.31 -7.98 9.63
N LEU A 24 -11.17 -9.19 9.06
CA LEU A 24 -11.15 -9.39 7.61
C LEU A 24 -12.47 -8.98 6.95
N ALA A 25 -13.62 -9.30 7.56
CA ALA A 25 -14.92 -8.88 7.05
C ALA A 25 -15.08 -7.34 6.95
N ARG A 26 -14.32 -6.57 7.75
CA ARG A 26 -14.37 -5.10 7.78
C ARG A 26 -13.43 -4.43 6.78
N VAL A 27 -12.52 -5.19 6.16
CA VAL A 27 -11.52 -4.71 5.19
C VAL A 27 -11.75 -5.26 3.79
N CYS A 28 -12.65 -6.23 3.63
CA CYS A 28 -13.05 -6.79 2.34
C CYS A 28 -14.03 -5.89 1.58
N GLY A 29 -13.53 -4.79 0.99
CA GLY A 29 -14.25 -4.02 -0.02
C GLY A 29 -13.41 -3.88 -1.29
N GLY A 30 -13.88 -4.52 -2.36
CA GLY A 30 -13.21 -4.47 -3.65
C GLY A 30 -13.54 -3.22 -4.45
N VAL A 31 -12.86 -3.08 -5.59
CA VAL A 31 -13.21 -2.13 -6.65
C VAL A 31 -14.69 -2.27 -7.01
N ASN A 32 -15.48 -1.23 -6.76
CA ASN A 32 -16.90 -1.17 -7.11
C ASN A 32 -17.22 0.13 -7.89
N ALA A 33 -18.43 0.22 -8.46
CA ALA A 33 -18.82 1.35 -9.30
C ALA A 33 -18.72 2.71 -8.59
N ARG A 34 -19.14 2.78 -7.32
CA ARG A 34 -19.04 3.99 -6.48
C ARG A 34 -17.59 4.37 -6.20
N TRP A 35 -16.72 3.39 -6.00
CA TRP A 35 -15.28 3.59 -5.83
C TRP A 35 -14.63 4.13 -7.11
N LEU A 36 -14.98 3.56 -8.27
CA LEU A 36 -14.48 4.00 -9.59
C LEU A 36 -14.94 5.43 -9.92
N GLU A 37 -16.20 5.75 -9.64
CA GLU A 37 -16.78 7.07 -9.86
C GLU A 37 -16.05 8.14 -9.05
N ARG A 38 -15.80 7.88 -7.75
CA ARG A 38 -15.09 8.83 -6.87
C ARG A 38 -13.66 9.14 -7.32
N ARG A 39 -13.03 8.22 -8.06
CA ARG A 39 -11.65 8.34 -8.56
C ARG A 39 -11.58 8.89 -9.98
N ARG A 40 -12.71 8.99 -10.69
CA ARG A 40 -12.75 9.42 -12.09
C ARG A 40 -12.17 10.82 -12.24
N GLY A 41 -11.25 10.97 -13.20
CA GLY A 41 -10.61 12.25 -13.51
C GLY A 41 -9.67 12.79 -12.42
N ARG A 42 -9.35 12.00 -11.39
CA ARG A 42 -8.45 12.40 -10.30
C ARG A 42 -7.16 11.61 -10.35
N LEU A 43 -6.06 12.29 -10.02
CA LEU A 43 -4.79 11.61 -9.80
C LEU A 43 -4.83 10.93 -8.42
N THR A 44 -4.50 9.64 -8.38
CA THR A 44 -4.56 8.83 -7.15
C THR A 44 -3.17 8.52 -6.62
N ALA A 45 -3.03 8.31 -5.30
CA ALA A 45 -1.74 8.16 -4.62
C ALA A 45 -0.85 7.07 -5.25
N SER A 46 -1.44 5.96 -5.70
CA SER A 46 -0.72 4.88 -6.40
C SER A 46 -0.05 5.33 -7.71
N HIS A 47 -0.50 6.44 -8.30
CA HIS A 47 0.03 7.02 -9.52
C HIS A 47 0.91 8.26 -9.30
N PHE A 48 1.07 8.74 -8.06
CA PHE A 48 1.88 9.94 -7.78
C PHE A 48 3.34 9.78 -8.24
N ALA A 49 3.94 8.61 -8.01
CA ALA A 49 5.30 8.34 -8.46
C ALA A 49 5.42 8.37 -10.00
N ALA A 50 4.44 7.83 -10.73
CA ALA A 50 4.41 7.89 -12.19
C ALA A 50 4.24 9.34 -12.69
N ALA A 51 3.33 10.11 -12.08
CA ALA A 51 3.11 11.52 -12.37
C ALA A 51 4.39 12.36 -12.18
N LEU A 52 5.15 12.07 -11.13
CA LEU A 52 6.41 12.75 -10.80
C LEU A 52 7.64 12.15 -11.49
N GLY A 53 7.43 11.29 -12.51
CA GLY A 53 8.48 10.82 -13.40
C GLY A 53 9.42 9.75 -12.82
N PHE A 54 9.07 9.06 -11.73
CA PHE A 54 9.89 7.98 -11.16
C PHE A 54 10.07 6.79 -12.12
N HIS A 55 9.16 6.66 -13.10
CA HIS A 55 9.17 5.62 -14.13
C HIS A 55 9.58 6.17 -15.51
N GLY A 56 10.24 7.34 -15.54
CA GLY A 56 10.65 8.03 -16.75
C GLY A 56 9.57 8.94 -17.35
N LYS A 57 10.02 9.88 -18.19
CA LYS A 57 9.16 10.94 -18.79
C LYS A 57 7.99 10.37 -19.60
N ALA A 58 8.21 9.27 -20.33
CA ALA A 58 7.17 8.63 -21.12
C ALA A 58 6.01 8.09 -20.27
N SER A 59 6.29 7.56 -19.07
CA SER A 59 5.26 7.09 -18.14
C SER A 59 4.42 8.27 -17.61
N ALA A 60 5.07 9.36 -17.22
CA ALA A 60 4.40 10.59 -16.78
C ALA A 60 3.48 11.15 -17.88
N HIS A 61 3.99 11.31 -19.11
CA HIS A 61 3.18 11.83 -20.23
C HIS A 61 1.96 10.95 -20.56
N ARG A 62 2.10 9.62 -20.50
CA ARG A 62 0.96 8.71 -20.71
C ARG A 62 -0.11 8.88 -19.65
N LEU A 63 0.28 9.02 -18.38
CA LEU A 63 -0.65 9.25 -17.27
C LEU A 63 -1.37 10.60 -17.42
N THR A 64 -0.64 11.68 -17.70
CA THR A 64 -1.21 13.01 -17.91
C THR A 64 -2.23 13.01 -19.05
N ARG A 65 -1.94 12.32 -20.17
CA ARG A 65 -2.88 12.18 -21.29
C ARG A 65 -4.16 11.43 -20.89
N LYS A 66 -4.04 10.33 -20.14
CA LYS A 66 -5.21 9.57 -19.64
C LYS A 66 -6.10 10.45 -18.75
N LEU A 67 -5.50 11.22 -17.84
CA LEU A 67 -6.23 12.13 -16.95
C LEU A 67 -6.92 13.24 -17.73
N GLY A 68 -6.25 13.85 -18.71
CA GLY A 68 -6.84 14.89 -19.57
C GLY A 68 -8.01 14.39 -20.43
N ALA A 69 -8.06 13.09 -20.73
CA ALA A 69 -9.19 12.46 -21.42
C ALA A 69 -10.35 12.09 -20.47
N GLY A 70 -10.30 12.45 -19.19
CA GLY A 70 -11.33 12.11 -18.20
C GLY A 70 -11.42 10.61 -17.87
N ALA A 71 -10.42 9.82 -18.27
CA ALA A 71 -10.32 8.41 -17.94
C ALA A 71 -9.82 8.24 -16.50
N SER A 72 -10.24 7.16 -15.83
CA SER A 72 -9.57 6.76 -14.58
C SER A 72 -8.16 6.28 -14.90
N ALA A 73 -7.18 6.70 -14.09
CA ALA A 73 -5.82 6.16 -14.14
C ALA A 73 -5.78 4.65 -13.89
N ASP A 74 -6.82 4.10 -13.27
CA ASP A 74 -6.92 2.71 -12.81
C ASP A 74 -7.40 1.73 -13.89
N VAL A 75 -7.78 2.18 -15.09
CA VAL A 75 -8.06 1.27 -16.20
C VAL A 75 -6.73 0.72 -16.73
N GLN A 76 -6.39 -0.48 -16.26
CA GLN A 76 -5.13 -1.17 -16.52
C GLN A 76 -5.36 -2.44 -17.36
N GLN A 77 -4.43 -2.68 -18.29
CA GLN A 77 -4.30 -3.94 -19.03
C GLN A 77 -3.85 -5.05 -18.08
N SER A 78 -4.19 -6.30 -18.39
CA SER A 78 -3.84 -7.49 -17.60
C SER A 78 -2.32 -7.68 -17.49
N ASP A 79 -1.72 -7.16 -16.41
CA ASP A 79 -0.33 -7.42 -16.03
C ASP A 79 -0.31 -8.49 -14.93
N PRO A 80 0.47 -9.59 -15.07
CA PRO A 80 0.52 -10.66 -14.08
C PRO A 80 0.91 -10.19 -12.67
N GLY A 81 1.72 -9.14 -12.55
CA GLY A 81 2.10 -8.56 -11.26
C GLY A 81 0.96 -7.78 -10.61
N VAL A 82 0.16 -7.06 -11.41
CA VAL A 82 -1.05 -6.38 -10.93
C VAL A 82 -2.09 -7.40 -10.46
N ASP A 83 -2.32 -8.46 -11.24
CA ASP A 83 -3.24 -9.54 -10.90
C ASP A 83 -2.79 -10.30 -9.64
N TRP A 84 -1.51 -10.64 -9.54
CA TRP A 84 -0.90 -11.19 -8.33
C TRP A 84 -1.14 -10.28 -7.12
N GLY A 85 -0.93 -8.97 -7.28
CA GLY A 85 -1.19 -7.96 -6.25
C GLY A 85 -2.62 -8.02 -5.74
N GLN A 86 -3.59 -7.91 -6.64
CA GLN A 86 -5.01 -7.89 -6.32
C GLN A 86 -5.49 -9.19 -5.65
N ARG A 87 -5.00 -10.35 -6.11
CA ARG A 87 -5.40 -11.65 -5.55
C ARG A 87 -4.87 -11.89 -4.13
N HIS A 88 -3.75 -11.25 -3.76
CA HIS A 88 -3.06 -11.54 -2.51
C HIS A 88 -3.07 -10.38 -1.49
N GLU A 89 -3.69 -9.25 -1.81
CA GLU A 89 -3.83 -8.13 -0.89
C GLU A 89 -4.47 -8.57 0.44
N ALA A 90 -5.54 -9.35 0.37
CA ALA A 90 -6.22 -9.90 1.54
C ALA A 90 -5.31 -10.85 2.35
N SER A 91 -4.47 -11.64 1.69
CA SER A 91 -3.48 -12.52 2.35
C SER A 91 -2.42 -11.70 3.09
N GLY A 92 -1.96 -10.61 2.47
CA GLY A 92 -1.05 -9.66 3.09
C GLY A 92 -1.63 -9.00 4.33
N LEU A 93 -2.87 -8.53 4.23
CA LEU A 93 -3.56 -7.93 5.36
C LEU A 93 -3.82 -8.95 6.46
N ALA A 94 -4.33 -10.14 6.14
CA ALA A 94 -4.55 -11.22 7.11
C ALA A 94 -3.29 -11.58 7.89
N THR A 95 -2.17 -11.75 7.18
CA THR A 95 -0.85 -12.03 7.76
C THR A 95 -0.42 -10.92 8.73
N TYR A 96 -0.58 -9.66 8.32
CA TYR A 96 -0.26 -8.51 9.16
C TYR A 96 -1.12 -8.45 10.43
N LEU A 97 -2.44 -8.68 10.29
CA LEU A 97 -3.37 -8.63 11.41
C LEU A 97 -3.09 -9.74 12.43
N SER A 98 -2.90 -10.97 11.97
CA SER A 98 -2.70 -12.14 12.83
C SER A 98 -1.32 -12.16 13.48
N SER A 99 -0.27 -11.82 12.72
CA SER A 99 1.11 -12.10 13.12
C SER A 99 1.84 -10.88 13.67
N TYR A 100 1.30 -9.67 13.49
CA TYR A 100 1.93 -8.45 14.01
C TYR A 100 0.95 -7.55 14.76
N LEU A 101 -0.12 -7.09 14.14
CA LEU A 101 -1.00 -6.08 14.74
C LEU A 101 -1.63 -6.58 16.05
N SER A 102 -2.18 -7.80 16.06
CA SER A 102 -2.84 -8.36 17.24
C SER A 102 -1.90 -8.55 18.42
N ALA A 103 -0.62 -8.81 18.17
CA ALA A 103 0.39 -8.90 19.21
C ALA A 103 0.79 -7.50 19.71
N ALA A 104 1.01 -6.55 18.80
CA ALA A 104 1.40 -5.17 19.10
C ALA A 104 0.31 -4.37 19.83
N CYS A 105 -0.94 -4.55 19.42
CA CYS A 105 -2.11 -3.86 19.97
C CYS A 105 -3.37 -4.75 19.85
N PRO A 106 -3.68 -5.58 20.86
CA PRO A 106 -4.80 -6.55 20.78
C PRO A 106 -6.19 -5.92 20.62
N SER A 107 -6.37 -4.67 21.04
CA SER A 107 -7.61 -3.89 20.88
C SER A 107 -7.71 -3.14 19.56
N ALA A 108 -6.67 -3.17 18.73
CA ALA A 108 -6.67 -2.48 17.46
C ALA A 108 -7.62 -3.15 16.47
N GLU A 109 -8.33 -2.32 15.71
CA GLU A 109 -9.28 -2.77 14.69
C GLU A 109 -8.90 -2.17 13.34
N ALA A 110 -8.68 -3.02 12.34
CA ALA A 110 -8.50 -2.58 10.96
C ALA A 110 -9.85 -2.44 10.24
N HIS A 111 -10.00 -1.36 9.48
CA HIS A 111 -11.21 -1.03 8.72
C HIS A 111 -10.88 -0.59 7.30
N GLU A 112 -11.70 -1.02 6.33
CA GLU A 112 -11.71 -0.42 5.01
C GLU A 112 -12.10 1.06 5.10
N THR A 113 -11.59 1.85 4.18
CA THR A 113 -11.65 3.31 4.28
C THR A 113 -12.24 3.96 3.02
N GLY A 114 -12.24 3.24 1.90
CA GLY A 114 -12.64 3.76 0.60
C GLY A 114 -11.69 4.85 0.06
N PHE A 115 -12.24 5.79 -0.71
CA PHE A 115 -11.49 6.87 -1.34
C PHE A 115 -11.46 8.15 -0.50
N TRP A 116 -10.25 8.64 -0.24
CA TRP A 116 -9.94 9.87 0.50
C TRP A 116 -9.50 10.97 -0.46
N PRO A 117 -10.40 11.87 -0.88
CA PRO A 117 -10.02 13.02 -1.68
C PRO A 117 -9.37 14.09 -0.81
N PHE A 118 -8.40 14.80 -1.39
CA PHE A 118 -7.83 16.00 -0.81
C PHE A 118 -7.35 16.95 -1.91
N GLU A 119 -7.20 18.23 -1.55
CA GLU A 119 -6.75 19.26 -2.48
C GLU A 119 -5.26 19.51 -2.30
N VAL A 120 -4.55 19.68 -3.40
CA VAL A 120 -3.16 20.15 -3.44
C VAL A 120 -3.09 21.47 -4.18
N SER A 121 -2.13 22.33 -3.78
CA SER A 121 -1.97 23.64 -4.40
C SER A 121 -0.51 24.04 -4.54
N HIS A 122 -0.25 24.94 -5.49
CA HIS A 122 1.05 25.56 -5.74
C HIS A 122 0.92 27.09 -5.58
N PRO A 123 1.98 27.80 -5.13
CA PRO A 123 1.98 29.26 -5.00
C PRO A 123 1.61 30.05 -6.26
N SER A 124 1.80 29.50 -7.47
CA SER A 124 1.31 30.08 -8.73
C SER A 124 -0.23 30.05 -8.89
N GLY A 125 -0.94 29.56 -7.87
CA GLY A 125 -2.39 29.39 -7.85
C GLY A 125 -2.86 28.09 -8.49
N ALA A 126 -1.96 27.18 -8.89
CA ALA A 126 -2.37 25.86 -9.38
C ALA A 126 -3.03 25.07 -8.26
N ARG A 127 -4.14 24.39 -8.56
CA ARG A 127 -4.92 23.59 -7.61
C ARG A 127 -5.40 22.33 -8.30
N ALA A 128 -5.45 21.24 -7.55
CA ALA A 128 -5.92 19.97 -8.07
C ALA A 128 -6.56 19.10 -6.98
N SER A 129 -7.67 18.47 -7.34
CA SER A 129 -8.29 17.42 -6.55
C SER A 129 -7.60 16.10 -6.83
N VAL A 130 -6.97 15.54 -5.80
CA VAL A 130 -6.29 14.25 -5.84
C VAL A 130 -6.91 13.32 -4.78
N GLY A 131 -6.42 12.10 -4.64
CA GLY A 131 -6.85 11.28 -3.51
C GLY A 131 -6.07 10.00 -3.30
N ALA A 132 -6.40 9.31 -2.21
CA ALA A 132 -5.74 8.08 -1.78
C ALA A 132 -6.78 7.01 -1.41
N THR A 133 -6.35 5.76 -1.45
CA THR A 133 -7.09 4.59 -0.97
C THR A 133 -6.11 3.73 -0.18
N PRO A 134 -5.93 3.97 1.12
CA PRO A 134 -5.23 3.04 1.99
C PRO A 134 -6.01 1.73 2.11
N ASP A 135 -5.31 0.61 2.23
CA ASP A 135 -5.93 -0.72 2.34
C ASP A 135 -6.63 -0.90 3.69
N ALA A 136 -6.12 -0.26 4.76
CA ALA A 136 -6.85 -0.14 6.02
C ALA A 136 -6.49 1.12 6.81
N ILE A 137 -7.42 1.57 7.64
CA ILE A 137 -7.16 2.42 8.82
C ILE A 137 -7.29 1.56 10.06
N VAL A 138 -6.35 1.74 10.99
CA VAL A 138 -6.37 1.07 12.29
C VAL A 138 -6.91 2.03 13.34
N ARG A 139 -7.94 1.60 14.07
CA ARG A 139 -8.54 2.31 15.21
C ARG A 139 -8.17 1.63 16.52
N GLY A 140 -8.20 2.37 17.62
CA GLY A 140 -7.97 1.82 18.96
C GLY A 140 -6.51 1.45 19.22
N ALA A 141 -5.59 2.10 18.51
CA ALA A 141 -4.16 1.86 18.57
C ALA A 141 -3.34 3.14 18.86
N GLU A 142 -4.01 4.23 19.24
CA GLU A 142 -3.42 5.56 19.45
C GLU A 142 -2.43 5.60 20.62
N GLN A 143 -2.54 4.67 21.58
CA GLN A 143 -1.57 4.51 22.67
C GLN A 143 -0.20 4.02 22.17
N VAL A 144 -0.19 3.23 21.08
CA VAL A 144 1.02 2.66 20.48
C VAL A 144 1.52 3.53 19.33
N TRP A 145 0.59 4.03 18.51
CA TRP A 145 0.85 4.88 17.36
C TRP A 145 0.03 6.16 17.47
N PRO A 146 0.51 7.17 18.23
CA PRO A 146 -0.18 8.44 18.37
C PRO A 146 -0.30 9.14 17.00
N GLY A 147 -1.43 9.81 16.79
CA GLY A 147 -1.75 10.45 15.50
C GLY A 147 -2.29 9.48 14.45
N GLY A 148 -2.63 8.24 14.81
CA GLY A 148 -3.32 7.30 13.94
C GLY A 148 -2.39 6.45 13.06
N LEU A 149 -2.93 5.31 12.62
CA LEU A 149 -2.21 4.31 11.84
C LEU A 149 -3.02 3.92 10.59
N VAL A 150 -2.37 3.97 9.43
CA VAL A 150 -2.86 3.43 8.16
C VAL A 150 -1.99 2.25 7.70
N VAL A 151 -2.56 1.36 6.88
CA VAL A 151 -1.88 0.18 6.34
C VAL A 151 -1.93 0.22 4.82
N GLU A 152 -0.79 -0.11 4.21
CA GLU A 152 -0.65 -0.37 2.78
C GLU A 152 -0.01 -1.75 2.60
N VAL A 153 -0.60 -2.59 1.77
CA VAL A 153 -0.14 -3.93 1.42
C VAL A 153 0.46 -3.89 0.01
N LYS A 154 1.65 -4.47 -0.13
CA LYS A 154 2.28 -4.72 -1.42
C LYS A 154 2.66 -6.19 -1.52
N CYS A 155 2.22 -6.83 -2.60
CA CYS A 155 2.57 -8.21 -2.93
C CYS A 155 3.54 -8.21 -4.14
N PRO A 156 4.85 -8.06 -3.95
CA PRO A 156 5.82 -8.02 -5.06
C PRO A 156 5.92 -9.36 -5.81
N PHE A 157 5.62 -9.35 -7.11
CA PHE A 157 5.64 -10.56 -7.97
C PHE A 157 7.02 -10.95 -8.51
N ARG A 158 7.92 -9.98 -8.74
CA ARG A 158 9.30 -10.14 -9.27
C ARG A 158 9.43 -11.15 -10.43
N GLY A 159 8.56 -11.04 -11.43
CA GLY A 159 8.63 -11.90 -12.63
C GLY A 159 8.35 -13.38 -12.33
N GLY A 160 7.44 -13.67 -11.39
CA GLY A 160 7.08 -15.03 -11.00
C GLY A 160 7.81 -15.57 -9.78
N GLN A 161 8.63 -14.75 -9.13
CA GLN A 161 9.34 -15.11 -7.89
C GLN A 161 8.95 -14.17 -6.74
N PRO A 162 7.75 -14.32 -6.15
CA PRO A 162 7.29 -13.41 -5.11
C PRO A 162 8.24 -13.40 -3.91
N ALA A 163 8.69 -12.22 -3.50
CA ALA A 163 9.54 -12.10 -2.33
C ALA A 163 9.42 -10.71 -1.70
N PRO A 164 9.29 -10.63 -0.37
CA PRO A 164 9.07 -9.37 0.30
C PRO A 164 10.22 -8.41 0.05
N HIS A 165 9.88 -7.12 0.01
CA HIS A 165 10.83 -6.04 0.02
C HIS A 165 11.69 -6.14 1.29
N VAL A 166 13.01 -6.04 1.12
CA VAL A 166 13.98 -5.99 2.24
C VAL A 166 14.21 -4.57 2.76
N LYS A 167 13.78 -3.58 1.96
CA LYS A 167 13.79 -2.15 2.25
C LYS A 167 12.62 -1.50 1.53
N VAL A 168 12.14 -0.37 2.04
CA VAL A 168 11.17 0.43 1.29
C VAL A 168 11.85 1.02 0.05
N LEU A 169 11.13 1.03 -1.08
CA LEU A 169 11.67 1.59 -2.32
C LEU A 169 11.32 3.08 -2.42
N PRO A 170 12.23 3.95 -2.89
CA PRO A 170 11.96 5.38 -3.02
C PRO A 170 10.69 5.70 -3.82
N ARG A 171 10.42 4.94 -4.89
CA ARG A 171 9.21 5.11 -5.71
C ARG A 171 7.89 4.85 -4.99
N MET A 172 7.91 4.24 -3.80
CA MET A 172 6.71 4.04 -3.00
C MET A 172 6.37 5.28 -2.18
N MET A 173 7.36 6.13 -1.84
CA MET A 173 7.15 7.28 -0.94
C MET A 173 6.05 8.23 -1.38
N PRO A 174 5.90 8.59 -2.67
CA PRO A 174 4.78 9.43 -3.08
C PRO A 174 3.41 8.83 -2.72
N GLN A 175 3.24 7.52 -2.89
CA GLN A 175 1.99 6.85 -2.51
C GLN A 175 1.79 6.89 -0.98
N LEU A 176 2.80 6.46 -0.22
CA LEU A 176 2.68 6.32 1.24
C LEU A 176 2.46 7.67 1.93
N GLN A 177 3.21 8.70 1.53
CA GLN A 177 3.03 10.06 2.05
C GLN A 177 1.72 10.68 1.57
N GLY A 178 1.24 10.33 0.37
CA GLY A 178 -0.08 10.73 -0.11
C GLY A 178 -1.22 10.16 0.74
N GLN A 179 -1.10 8.91 1.20
CA GLN A 179 -2.07 8.28 2.09
C GLN A 179 -2.05 8.90 3.49
N LEU A 180 -0.86 9.15 4.05
CA LEU A 180 -0.69 9.84 5.33
C LEU A 180 -1.31 11.25 5.28
N LEU A 181 -1.03 12.01 4.22
CA LEU A 181 -1.61 13.33 4.00
C LEU A 181 -3.14 13.28 3.87
N ALA A 182 -3.68 12.36 3.07
CA ALA A 182 -5.11 12.25 2.81
C ALA A 182 -5.93 11.89 4.06
N THR A 183 -5.36 11.06 4.94
CA THR A 183 -6.04 10.54 6.14
C THR A 183 -5.74 11.37 7.40
N GLY A 184 -4.72 12.22 7.35
CA GLY A 184 -4.20 12.90 8.54
C GLY A 184 -3.47 11.97 9.52
N ALA A 185 -3.22 10.71 9.14
CA ALA A 185 -2.49 9.76 9.98
C ALA A 185 -1.01 10.15 10.09
N ALA A 186 -0.43 9.97 11.26
CA ALA A 186 0.99 10.21 11.51
C ALA A 186 1.87 9.01 11.12
N THR A 187 1.31 7.80 11.14
CA THR A 187 2.04 6.55 10.92
C THR A 187 1.38 5.69 9.84
N LEU A 188 2.21 5.10 8.98
CA LEU A 188 1.82 4.10 7.99
C LEU A 188 2.65 2.83 8.19
N HIS A 189 1.99 1.68 8.19
CA HIS A 189 2.64 0.38 8.04
C HIS A 189 2.55 -0.09 6.60
N LEU A 190 3.71 -0.21 5.95
CA LEU A 190 3.84 -0.87 4.66
C LEU A 190 4.10 -2.36 4.90
N VAL A 191 3.12 -3.18 4.57
CA VAL A 191 3.19 -4.64 4.60
C VAL A 191 3.67 -5.13 3.24
N SER A 192 4.92 -5.54 3.15
CA SER A 192 5.40 -6.25 1.98
C SER A 192 5.22 -7.74 2.18
N TRP A 193 4.24 -8.32 1.48
CA TRP A 193 3.84 -9.71 1.68
C TRP A 193 4.27 -10.63 0.55
N SER A 194 4.69 -11.85 0.90
CA SER A 194 4.68 -13.00 0.01
C SER A 194 4.42 -14.27 0.83
N PRO A 195 4.05 -15.40 0.20
CA PRO A 195 3.90 -16.66 0.92
C PRO A 195 5.24 -17.18 1.50
N TYR A 196 6.37 -16.63 1.05
CA TYR A 196 7.73 -16.98 1.51
C TYR A 196 8.23 -16.04 2.61
N GLY A 197 7.32 -15.36 3.30
CA GLY A 197 7.62 -14.42 4.38
C GLY A 197 7.20 -13.00 4.06
N SER A 198 7.09 -12.18 5.10
CA SER A 198 6.65 -10.79 5.00
C SER A 198 7.53 -9.84 5.78
N THR A 199 7.63 -8.61 5.31
CA THR A 199 8.32 -7.52 6.02
C THR A 199 7.35 -6.39 6.27
N VAL A 200 7.30 -5.90 7.51
CA VAL A 200 6.51 -4.70 7.86
C VAL A 200 7.46 -3.53 8.09
N PHE A 201 7.21 -2.43 7.38
CA PHE A 201 7.94 -1.18 7.54
C PHE A 201 7.05 -0.11 8.13
N ARG A 202 7.58 0.66 9.08
CA ARG A 202 6.97 1.88 9.60
C ARG A 202 7.49 3.08 8.83
N VAL A 203 6.55 3.89 8.33
CA VAL A 203 6.78 5.16 7.64
C VAL A 203 6.00 6.24 8.38
N THR A 204 6.66 7.33 8.74
CA THR A 204 6.04 8.47 9.42
C THR A 204 5.71 9.58 8.43
N ALA A 205 4.68 10.37 8.72
CA ALA A 205 4.35 11.56 7.95
C ALA A 205 5.53 12.53 7.93
N ASP A 206 5.82 13.10 6.75
CA ASP A 206 6.82 14.13 6.57
C ASP A 206 6.17 15.34 5.89
N LEU A 207 5.92 16.39 6.68
CA LEU A 207 5.15 17.56 6.24
C LEU A 207 5.84 18.34 5.12
N ASP A 208 7.18 18.40 5.15
CA ASP A 208 7.94 19.10 4.12
C ASP A 208 7.92 18.34 2.79
N TYR A 209 8.05 17.02 2.84
CA TYR A 209 7.88 16.15 1.68
C TYR A 209 6.46 16.25 1.13
N GLN A 210 5.44 16.21 1.99
CA GLN A 210 4.04 16.29 1.60
C GLN A 210 3.72 17.62 0.93
N ARG A 211 4.27 18.74 1.43
CA ARG A 211 4.15 20.05 0.80
C ARG A 211 4.76 20.06 -0.61
N GLU A 212 6.02 19.67 -0.75
CA GLU A 212 6.71 19.67 -2.05
C GLU A 212 6.06 18.72 -3.06
N MET A 213 5.62 17.55 -2.58
CA MET A 213 4.86 16.61 -3.39
C MET A 213 3.53 17.22 -3.83
N GLY A 214 2.77 17.85 -2.92
CA GLY A 214 1.50 18.50 -3.25
C GLY A 214 1.66 19.60 -4.29
N GLU A 215 2.65 20.47 -4.12
CA GLU A 215 3.01 21.52 -5.07
C GLU A 215 3.31 20.94 -6.47
N ALA A 216 4.13 19.89 -6.53
CA ALA A 216 4.45 19.21 -7.79
C ALA A 216 3.20 18.60 -8.45
N LEU A 217 2.35 17.92 -7.67
CA LEU A 217 1.11 17.31 -8.16
C LEU A 217 0.11 18.35 -8.68
N ALA A 218 0.03 19.52 -8.05
CA ALA A 218 -0.80 20.63 -8.51
C ALA A 218 -0.37 21.13 -9.89
N LEU A 219 0.94 21.21 -10.16
CA LEU A 219 1.49 21.56 -11.47
C LEU A 219 1.25 20.47 -12.52
N VAL A 220 1.38 19.19 -12.15
CA VAL A 220 1.06 18.06 -13.06
C VAL A 220 -0.38 18.13 -13.53
N ALA A 221 -1.32 18.35 -12.61
CA ALA A 221 -2.74 18.31 -12.90
C ALA A 221 -3.22 19.44 -13.83
N ARG A 222 -2.63 20.63 -13.75
CA ARG A 222 -2.95 21.74 -14.66
C ARG A 222 -2.42 21.55 -16.08
N GLN A 223 -1.50 20.61 -16.32
CA GLN A 223 -0.71 20.57 -17.56
C GLN A 223 -0.09 21.94 -17.88
N ALA A 224 0.24 22.74 -16.86
CA ALA A 224 0.44 24.18 -17.00
C ALA A 224 1.57 24.45 -18.01
N THR A 225 1.18 24.92 -19.20
CA THR A 225 2.10 25.38 -20.23
C THR A 225 2.89 26.56 -19.65
N GLY A 226 4.20 26.36 -19.42
CA GLY A 226 5.10 27.38 -18.87
C GLY A 226 5.82 26.97 -17.58
N ASP A 227 5.29 26.05 -16.78
CA ASP A 227 5.86 25.68 -15.46
C ASP A 227 6.74 24.42 -15.51
N GLY A 228 7.21 24.04 -16.70
CA GLY A 228 7.94 22.78 -16.93
C GLY A 228 9.27 22.69 -16.18
N GLU A 229 9.98 23.80 -16.03
CA GLU A 229 11.22 23.88 -15.26
C GLU A 229 10.96 23.68 -13.77
N GLU A 230 9.96 24.39 -13.23
CA GLU A 230 9.60 24.32 -11.82
C GLU A 230 9.05 22.94 -11.43
N LEU A 231 8.17 22.37 -12.25
CA LEU A 231 7.73 20.98 -12.09
C LEU A 231 8.93 20.02 -12.13
N GLY A 232 9.90 20.26 -13.01
CA GLY A 232 11.13 19.48 -13.10
C GLY A 232 11.96 19.55 -11.81
N ARG A 233 12.10 20.74 -11.23
CA ARG A 233 12.79 21.02 -9.97
C ARG A 233 12.09 20.32 -8.79
N LEU A 234 10.81 20.57 -8.60
CA LEU A 234 10.01 19.96 -7.52
C LEU A 234 9.98 18.43 -7.64
N SER A 235 9.76 17.89 -8.84
CA SER A 235 9.77 16.44 -9.05
C SER A 235 11.14 15.82 -8.73
N ARG A 236 12.24 16.53 -8.97
CA ARG A 236 13.60 16.08 -8.60
C ARG A 236 13.79 16.08 -7.09
N ALA A 237 13.40 17.17 -6.42
CA ALA A 237 13.45 17.27 -4.96
C ALA A 237 12.65 16.15 -4.28
N VAL A 238 11.42 15.88 -4.75
CA VAL A 238 10.59 14.77 -4.25
C VAL A 238 11.27 13.41 -4.45
N ARG A 239 11.91 13.16 -5.60
CA ARG A 239 12.67 11.91 -5.85
C ARG A 239 13.87 11.77 -4.92
N GLU A 240 14.64 12.83 -4.72
CA GLU A 240 15.80 12.83 -3.84
C GLU A 240 15.39 12.60 -2.38
N ARG A 241 14.38 13.32 -1.90
CA ARG A 241 13.84 13.13 -0.54
C ARG A 241 13.19 11.77 -0.35
N SER A 242 12.59 11.19 -1.40
CA SER A 242 12.08 9.82 -1.36
C SER A 242 13.17 8.81 -1.02
N VAL A 243 14.41 9.02 -1.47
CA VAL A 243 15.55 8.17 -1.11
C VAL A 243 15.88 8.30 0.37
N VAL A 244 15.84 9.52 0.91
CA VAL A 244 16.09 9.80 2.33
C VAL A 244 15.02 9.15 3.21
N LEU A 245 13.74 9.36 2.89
CA LEU A 245 12.62 8.80 3.66
C LEU A 245 12.57 7.28 3.59
N ALA A 246 12.84 6.69 2.42
CA ALA A 246 12.90 5.23 2.29
C ALA A 246 14.03 4.61 3.13
N LYS A 247 15.16 5.32 3.31
CA LYS A 247 16.24 4.88 4.21
C LYS A 247 15.91 5.07 5.69
N ARG A 248 15.10 6.09 6.03
CA ARG A 248 14.63 6.36 7.40
C ARG A 248 13.48 5.46 7.84
N SER A 249 12.79 4.82 6.88
CA SER A 249 11.71 3.88 7.18
C SER A 249 12.25 2.72 8.02
N GLU A 250 11.56 2.40 9.10
CA GLU A 250 12.01 1.40 10.04
C GLU A 250 11.39 0.04 9.72
N ARG A 251 12.19 -1.02 9.75
CA ARG A 251 11.64 -2.37 9.69
C ARG A 251 11.19 -2.77 11.09
N VAL A 252 9.88 -2.88 11.28
CA VAL A 252 9.26 -3.16 12.59
C VAL A 252 8.88 -4.63 12.76
N ALA A 253 8.79 -5.40 11.67
CA ALA A 253 8.60 -6.85 11.74
C ALA A 253 9.22 -7.60 10.56
N LEU A 254 9.62 -8.84 10.84
CA LEU A 254 9.90 -9.89 9.88
C LEU A 254 9.01 -11.07 10.26
N ILE A 255 8.07 -11.41 9.39
CA ILE A 255 7.12 -12.50 9.60
C ILE A 255 7.60 -13.70 8.78
N PRO A 256 7.90 -14.84 9.41
CA PRO A 256 8.40 -16.02 8.71
C PRO A 256 7.31 -16.65 7.82
N PRO A 257 7.68 -17.46 6.81
CA PRO A 257 6.72 -18.17 5.97
C PRO A 257 5.65 -18.96 6.75
N SER A 258 6.03 -19.54 7.89
CA SER A 258 5.14 -20.33 8.75
C SER A 258 3.99 -19.53 9.38
N GLU A 259 4.10 -18.21 9.42
CA GLU A 259 3.09 -17.29 9.95
C GLU A 259 2.35 -16.53 8.84
N CYS A 260 2.77 -16.68 7.58
CA CYS A 260 2.07 -16.10 6.45
C CYS A 260 0.72 -16.81 6.24
N VAL A 261 -0.35 -16.03 6.25
CA VAL A 261 -1.70 -16.49 5.94
C VAL A 261 -1.94 -16.35 4.44
N SER A 262 -2.26 -17.46 3.77
CA SER A 262 -2.94 -17.42 2.47
C SER A 262 -4.43 -17.49 2.73
N VAL A 263 -5.16 -16.39 2.49
CA VAL A 263 -6.63 -16.40 2.56
C VAL A 263 -7.27 -16.75 1.21
N TYR A 264 -6.44 -17.04 0.21
CA TYR A 264 -6.91 -17.50 -1.09
C TYR A 264 -6.99 -19.03 -1.08
N ASP A 265 -8.21 -19.56 -0.92
CA ASP A 265 -8.63 -20.93 -1.24
C ASP A 265 -10.15 -20.98 -1.58
N GLY A 266 -10.76 -19.89 -2.10
CA GLY A 266 -12.20 -19.86 -2.42
C GLY A 266 -12.88 -18.47 -2.45
N PRO A 267 -14.23 -18.41 -2.47
CA PRO A 267 -15.12 -17.56 -3.30
C PRO A 267 -15.16 -16.03 -3.07
N CYS A 268 -14.15 -15.42 -2.46
CA CYS A 268 -13.89 -13.98 -2.64
C CYS A 268 -13.03 -13.70 -3.88
N ALA A 269 -12.56 -14.75 -4.57
CA ALA A 269 -12.10 -14.69 -5.95
C ALA A 269 -13.28 -14.23 -6.82
N ARG A 270 -13.18 -13.07 -7.44
CA ARG A 270 -14.23 -12.45 -8.26
C ARG A 270 -14.89 -13.49 -9.17
N ASP A 271 -16.24 -13.52 -9.17
CA ASP A 271 -17.04 -14.12 -10.24
C ASP A 271 -16.65 -13.46 -11.58
N ILE A 272 -15.66 -14.04 -12.26
CA ILE A 272 -15.40 -13.85 -13.68
C ILE A 272 -15.27 -15.27 -14.23
N ASP A 273 -16.38 -15.69 -14.82
CA ASP A 273 -16.65 -16.86 -15.65
C ASP A 273 -15.69 -18.06 -15.59
N ARG A 274 -16.26 -19.23 -15.29
CA ARG A 274 -15.60 -20.53 -15.31
C ARG A 274 -15.04 -20.81 -16.71
N ARG A 275 -13.72 -20.77 -16.85
CA ARG A 275 -12.97 -21.69 -17.71
C ARG A 275 -11.48 -21.68 -17.35
N ASP A 276 -10.95 -22.90 -17.34
CA ASP A 276 -9.53 -23.29 -17.36
C ASP A 276 -8.79 -23.38 -16.01
N GLY A 277 -8.83 -24.59 -15.46
CA GLY A 277 -8.03 -25.04 -14.31
C GLY A 277 -6.59 -25.34 -14.69
N ASN A 278 -5.72 -24.34 -14.56
CA ASN A 278 -4.28 -24.55 -14.66
C ASN A 278 -3.53 -23.63 -13.68
N ASP A 279 -3.61 -23.95 -12.38
CA ASP A 279 -2.78 -23.31 -11.35
C ASP A 279 -1.55 -24.19 -11.04
N PRO A 280 -0.32 -23.71 -11.29
CA PRO A 280 0.91 -24.44 -11.00
C PRO A 280 1.23 -24.59 -9.49
N LEU A 281 0.52 -23.90 -8.59
CA LEU A 281 0.74 -24.02 -7.14
C LEU A 281 0.33 -25.40 -6.58
N HIS A 282 -0.59 -26.10 -7.22
CA HIS A 282 -1.03 -27.43 -6.79
C HIS A 282 -0.11 -28.58 -7.22
N GLN A 283 0.84 -28.34 -8.13
CA GLN A 283 1.68 -29.43 -8.67
C GLN A 283 2.89 -29.76 -7.78
N ARG A 284 3.36 -28.84 -6.94
CA ARG A 284 4.49 -29.11 -6.03
C ARG A 284 4.12 -29.85 -4.74
N ALA A 285 2.85 -29.78 -4.32
CA ALA A 285 2.41 -30.47 -3.11
C ALA A 285 2.10 -31.96 -3.33
N ARG A 286 2.01 -32.42 -4.59
CA ARG A 286 1.73 -33.83 -4.92
C ARG A 286 2.98 -34.65 -5.25
N SER A 287 4.15 -34.03 -5.40
CA SER A 287 5.39 -34.73 -5.78
C SER A 287 6.24 -35.19 -4.59
N GLU A 288 5.84 -34.92 -3.35
CA GLU A 288 6.61 -35.27 -2.14
C GLU A 288 5.95 -36.34 -1.25
N SER A 289 4.90 -37.02 -1.74
CA SER A 289 4.18 -38.03 -0.94
C SER A 289 4.30 -39.48 -1.42
N ASP A 290 5.12 -39.79 -2.43
CA ASP A 290 5.31 -41.17 -2.87
C ASP A 290 6.57 -41.78 -2.24
N PRO A 291 6.47 -42.89 -1.48
CA PRO A 291 7.63 -43.60 -0.97
C PRO A 291 8.37 -44.31 -2.12
N PRO A 292 9.70 -44.49 -2.02
CA PRO A 292 10.46 -45.12 -3.09
C PRO A 292 10.11 -46.62 -3.16
N SER A 293 9.42 -47.03 -4.23
CA SER A 293 9.25 -48.44 -4.56
C SER A 293 10.48 -48.96 -5.30
N ALA A 294 11.07 -50.00 -4.74
CA ALA A 294 12.13 -50.81 -5.32
C ALA A 294 11.78 -51.34 -6.73
N PHE A 295 12.74 -51.25 -7.66
CA PHE A 295 13.35 -52.33 -8.46
C PHE A 295 14.23 -51.71 -9.55
#